data_AF-A0A3Q9VLD3-F1
#
_entry.id   AF-A0A3Q9VLD3-F1
#
_cell.length_a   1.000
_cell.length_b   1.000
_cell.length_c   1.000
_cell.angle_alpha   90.00
_cell.angle_beta   90.00
_cell.angle_gamma   90.00
#
_symmetry.space_group_name_H-M   'P 1'
#
loop_
_entity.id
_entity.type
_entity.pdbx_description
1 polymer ?
#
loop_
_entity_poly.entity_id
_entity_poly.type
_entity_poly.pdbx_seq_one_letter_code
_entity_poly.pdbx_strand_id
1 'polypeptide(L)'
;IKQKYGKKISWGDLMVFAGKCAPESMGFKTLGFAGGRVDVWQPEEDFYWGSEKAWLGNERYQNDRVLMNPLAAVQMGLIYMNPEGPRRRA
;
A
#
# COMPACT_ATOMS: atom_id res chain seq x y z
N ILE A 1 4.21 -0.71 21.84
CA ILE A 1 4.97 -1.91 21.39
C ILE A 1 6.33 -1.53 20.80
N LYS A 2 6.40 -0.68 19.75
CA LYS A 2 7.68 -0.24 19.17
C LYS A 2 8.67 0.29 20.21
N GLN A 3 8.25 1.17 21.12
CA GLN A 3 9.10 1.69 22.20
C GLN A 3 9.70 0.59 23.09
N LYS A 4 8.92 -0.45 23.42
CA LYS A 4 9.37 -1.58 24.27
C LYS A 4 10.48 -2.39 23.60
N TYR A 5 10.37 -2.63 22.29
CA TYR A 5 11.32 -3.48 21.55
C TYR A 5 12.40 -2.69 20.79
N GLY A 6 12.24 -1.37 20.70
CA GLY A 6 13.22 -0.44 20.14
C GLY A 6 13.73 -0.87 18.77
N LYS A 7 15.05 -1.01 18.66
CA LYS A 7 15.77 -1.40 17.43
C LYS A 7 15.69 -2.89 17.10
N LYS A 8 15.10 -3.72 17.97
CA LYS A 8 14.97 -5.18 17.72
C LYS A 8 13.89 -5.53 16.70
N ILE A 9 13.03 -4.58 16.35
CA ILE A 9 11.98 -4.75 15.33
C ILE A 9 11.80 -3.42 14.58
N SER A 10 11.77 -3.48 13.25
CA SER A 10 11.47 -2.33 12.40
C SER A 10 9.98 -1.98 12.44
N TRP A 11 9.62 -0.76 12.08
CA TRP A 11 8.21 -0.40 11.83
C TRP A 11 7.62 -1.24 10.70
N GLY A 12 8.38 -1.46 9.62
CA GLY A 12 7.96 -2.31 8.51
C GLY A 12 7.56 -3.72 8.96
N ASP A 13 8.41 -4.38 9.75
CA ASP A 13 8.08 -5.70 10.29
C ASP A 13 6.95 -5.65 11.32
N LEU A 14 6.91 -4.62 12.17
CA LEU A 14 5.88 -4.50 13.19
C LEU A 14 4.47 -4.36 12.59
N MET A 15 4.32 -3.59 11.51
CA MET A 15 3.03 -3.40 10.83
C MET A 15 2.52 -4.71 10.23
N VAL A 16 3.38 -5.44 9.49
CA VAL A 16 3.00 -6.72 8.88
C VAL A 16 2.78 -7.80 9.94
N PHE A 17 3.62 -7.83 10.98
CA PHE A 17 3.48 -8.79 12.08
C PHE A 17 2.18 -8.58 12.85
N ALA A 18 1.77 -7.33 13.09
CA ALA A 18 0.47 -7.04 13.70
C ALA A 18 -0.69 -7.56 12.82
N GLY A 19 -0.60 -7.35 11.50
CA GLY A 19 -1.55 -7.90 10.53
C GLY A 19 -1.59 -9.43 10.48
N LYS A 20 -0.49 -10.11 10.80
CA LYS A 20 -0.42 -11.57 10.98
C LYS A 20 -1.04 -12.02 12.31
N CYS A 21 -0.77 -11.31 13.41
CA CYS A 21 -1.28 -11.64 14.74
C CYS A 21 -2.80 -11.44 14.88
N ALA A 22 -3.37 -10.43 14.23
CA ALA A 22 -4.81 -10.15 14.30
C ALA A 22 -5.70 -11.34 13.88
N PRO A 23 -5.56 -11.92 12.67
CA PRO A 23 -6.34 -13.10 12.28
C PRO A 23 -6.02 -14.33 13.13
N GLU A 24 -4.77 -14.53 13.59
CA GLU A 24 -4.43 -15.61 14.52
C GLU A 24 -5.17 -15.50 15.86
N SER A 25 -5.32 -14.29 16.40
CA SER A 25 -6.12 -14.07 17.61
C SER A 25 -7.63 -14.32 17.41
N MET A 26 -8.10 -14.32 16.16
CA MET A 26 -9.48 -14.63 15.78
C MET A 26 -9.65 -16.10 15.35
N GLY A 27 -8.62 -16.95 15.53
CA GLY A 27 -8.68 -18.38 15.24
C GLY A 27 -8.25 -18.79 13.81
N PHE A 28 -7.75 -17.85 13.00
CA PHE A 28 -7.24 -18.15 11.67
C PHE A 28 -5.74 -18.47 11.68
N LYS A 29 -5.36 -19.66 11.24
CA LYS A 29 -3.95 -20.06 11.16
C LYS A 29 -3.29 -19.46 9.92
N THR A 30 -2.25 -18.65 10.12
CA THR A 30 -1.45 -18.11 9.00
C THR A 30 -0.39 -19.11 8.53
N LEU A 31 0.12 -18.91 7.31
CA LEU A 31 1.12 -19.79 6.71
C LEU A 31 2.50 -19.68 7.40
N GLY A 32 2.85 -18.48 7.86
CA GLY A 32 4.15 -18.19 8.47
C GLY A 32 4.45 -16.69 8.50
N PHE A 33 5.56 -16.30 9.10
CA PHE A 33 6.04 -14.92 9.12
C PHE A 33 7.56 -14.87 9.16
N ALA A 34 8.14 -13.98 8.36
CA ALA A 34 9.56 -13.63 8.40
C ALA A 34 9.70 -12.11 8.54
N GLY A 35 10.52 -11.70 9.50
CA GLY A 35 11.01 -10.32 9.58
C GLY A 35 12.25 -10.12 8.71
N GLY A 36 12.86 -8.95 8.82
CA GLY A 36 14.05 -8.54 8.07
C GLY A 36 13.88 -7.25 7.28
N ARG A 37 12.71 -6.60 7.33
CA ARG A 37 12.54 -5.28 6.73
C ARG A 37 13.35 -4.27 7.53
N VAL A 38 14.15 -3.46 6.84
CA VAL A 38 14.91 -2.36 7.46
C VAL A 38 14.06 -1.09 7.39
N ASP A 39 13.99 -0.35 8.49
CA ASP A 39 13.31 0.95 8.48
C ASP A 39 14.10 1.94 7.60
N VAL A 40 13.37 2.67 6.77
CA VAL A 40 13.89 3.86 6.07
C VAL A 40 13.62 5.11 6.93
N TRP A 41 14.53 6.08 6.86
CA TRP A 41 14.43 7.32 7.64
C TRP A 41 13.74 8.45 6.88
N GLN A 42 13.56 8.26 5.57
CA GLN A 42 13.03 9.25 4.63
C GLN A 42 12.18 8.50 3.59
N PRO A 43 11.20 9.15 2.96
CA PRO A 43 10.47 8.55 1.85
C PRO A 43 11.39 8.30 0.66
N GLU A 44 11.10 7.26 -0.11
CA GLU A 44 11.74 7.00 -1.41
C GLU A 44 11.18 7.99 -2.44
N GLU A 45 12.06 8.81 -3.04
CA GLU A 45 11.69 9.91 -3.94
C GLU A 45 11.63 9.49 -5.43
N ASP A 46 12.07 8.27 -5.75
CA ASP A 46 12.21 7.73 -7.09
C ASP A 46 10.95 7.00 -7.62
N PHE A 47 9.87 6.98 -6.84
CA PHE A 47 8.60 6.41 -7.28
C PHE A 47 7.68 7.41 -7.97
N TYR A 48 7.30 7.08 -9.20
CA TYR A 48 6.28 7.80 -9.94
C TYR A 48 4.87 7.29 -9.61
N TRP A 49 4.10 8.07 -8.85
CA TRP A 49 2.72 7.75 -8.42
C TRP A 49 1.62 8.17 -9.41
N GLY A 50 1.99 8.84 -10.50
CA GLY A 50 1.08 9.40 -11.49
C GLY A 50 1.26 10.91 -11.64
N SER A 51 0.72 11.48 -12.71
CA SER A 51 0.81 12.91 -13.04
C SER A 51 -0.23 13.78 -12.34
N GLU A 52 -1.18 13.16 -11.64
CA GLU A 52 -2.31 13.88 -11.05
C GLU A 52 -1.87 14.85 -9.95
N LYS A 53 -2.39 16.08 -10.03
CA LYS A 53 -2.16 17.13 -9.02
C LYS A 53 -3.19 17.14 -7.89
N ALA A 54 -4.25 16.36 -8.02
CA ALA A 54 -5.35 16.28 -7.06
C ALA A 54 -5.54 14.84 -6.57
N TRP A 55 -5.85 14.69 -5.29
CA TRP A 55 -6.26 13.41 -4.71
C TRP A 55 -7.50 12.86 -5.42
N LEU A 56 -7.52 11.55 -5.65
CA LEU A 56 -8.59 10.85 -6.38
C LEU A 56 -8.74 11.27 -7.86
N GLY A 57 -7.77 11.98 -8.45
CA GLY A 57 -7.70 12.20 -9.89
C GLY A 57 -7.51 10.89 -10.67
N ASN A 58 -7.93 10.87 -11.94
CA ASN A 58 -7.91 9.67 -12.80
C ASN A 58 -7.29 9.91 -14.19
N GLU A 59 -6.33 10.82 -14.31
CA GLU A 59 -5.62 11.18 -15.55
C GLU A 59 -4.52 10.17 -15.93
N ARG A 60 -4.78 8.88 -15.72
CA ARG A 60 -3.81 7.78 -15.85
C ARG A 60 -4.19 6.70 -16.85
N TYR A 61 -5.29 6.91 -17.58
CA TYR A 61 -5.79 5.99 -18.60
C TYR A 61 -5.58 6.56 -19.99
N GLN A 62 -5.09 5.72 -20.92
CA GLN A 62 -5.00 6.02 -22.34
C GLN A 62 -5.97 5.15 -23.13
N ASN A 63 -6.52 5.68 -24.22
CA ASN A 63 -7.42 4.99 -25.16
C ASN A 63 -8.52 4.17 -24.45
N ASP A 64 -8.57 2.86 -24.72
CA ASP A 64 -9.55 1.88 -24.24
C ASP A 64 -9.27 1.41 -22.81
N ARG A 65 -9.08 2.37 -21.87
CA ARG A 65 -8.83 2.10 -20.45
C ARG A 65 -7.55 1.31 -20.17
N VAL A 66 -6.53 1.52 -20.99
CA VAL A 66 -5.18 1.02 -20.69
C VAL A 66 -4.58 1.90 -19.61
N LEU A 67 -4.32 1.33 -18.43
CA LEU A 67 -3.66 2.01 -17.33
C LEU A 67 -2.21 2.30 -17.72
N MET A 68 -1.75 3.52 -17.47
CA MET A 68 -0.39 3.93 -17.79
C MET A 68 0.63 3.13 -16.95
N ASN A 69 1.54 2.41 -17.61
CA ASN A 69 2.67 1.79 -16.94
C ASN A 69 3.58 2.88 -16.32
N PRO A 70 4.10 2.71 -15.10
CA PRO A 70 4.11 1.51 -14.25
C PRO A 70 3.00 1.46 -13.17
N LEU A 71 1.90 2.23 -13.34
CA LEU A 71 0.89 2.40 -12.30
C LEU A 71 0.04 1.14 -12.11
N ALA A 72 -0.40 0.90 -10.87
CA ALA A 72 -1.25 -0.25 -10.50
C ALA A 72 -2.55 0.15 -9.76
N ALA A 73 -2.82 1.45 -9.63
CA ALA A 73 -4.02 1.98 -8.97
C ALA A 73 -4.84 2.83 -9.95
N VAL A 74 -6.17 2.73 -9.87
CA VAL A 74 -7.12 3.39 -10.82
C VAL A 74 -7.26 4.90 -10.61
N GLN A 75 -6.89 5.42 -9.44
CA GLN A 75 -6.91 6.84 -9.11
C GLN A 75 -5.73 7.18 -8.19
N MET A 76 -5.32 8.45 -8.19
CA MET A 76 -4.26 8.94 -7.31
C MET A 76 -4.63 8.75 -5.84
N GLY A 77 -3.73 8.12 -5.08
CA GLY A 77 -3.88 7.87 -3.65
C GLY A 77 -4.66 6.61 -3.25
N LEU A 78 -5.18 5.84 -4.22
CA LEU A 78 -5.79 4.54 -3.92
C LEU A 78 -4.74 3.42 -3.95
N ILE A 79 -4.98 2.35 -3.18
CA ILE A 79 -4.11 1.16 -3.20
C ILE A 79 -4.32 0.35 -4.50
N TYR A 80 -5.58 0.14 -4.90
CA TYR A 80 -5.92 -0.59 -6.14
C TYR A 80 -7.07 0.09 -6.88
N MET A 81 -8.29 -0.06 -6.35
CA MET A 81 -9.53 0.38 -7.01
C MET A 81 -10.37 1.28 -6.12
N ASN A 82 -11.29 2.01 -6.73
CA ASN A 82 -12.32 2.73 -5.99
C ASN A 82 -13.35 1.75 -5.45
N PRO A 83 -13.63 1.74 -4.12
CA PRO A 83 -14.61 0.85 -3.52
C PRO A 83 -16.05 1.11 -4.01
N GLU A 84 -16.36 2.30 -4.51
CA GLU A 84 -17.66 2.65 -5.11
C GLU A 84 -17.81 2.14 -6.56
N GLY A 85 -16.77 1.50 -7.10
CA GLY A 85 -16.70 1.05 -8.48
C GLY A 85 -16.13 2.12 -9.44
N PRO A 86 -15.96 1.77 -10.73
CA PRO A 86 -15.37 2.67 -11.70
C PRO A 86 -16.25 3.91 -11.92
N ARG A 87 -15.69 5.10 -11.72
CA ARG A 87 -16.39 6.34 -12.09
C ARG A 87 -16.75 6.30 -13.59
N ARG A 88 -18.02 6.53 -13.91
CA ARG A 88 -18.43 6.84 -15.28
C ARG A 88 -17.86 8.21 -15.63
N ARG A 89 -17.34 8.37 -16.85
CA ARG A 89 -16.93 9.69 -17.35
C ARG A 89 -18.13 10.63 -17.25
N ALA A 90 -17.98 11.75 -16.54
CA ALA A 90 -18.84 12.91 -16.76
C ALA A 90 -18.41 13.59 -18.05
#